data_AF-A0A9Q4JGT4-F1
#
_entry.id   AF-A0A9Q4JGT4-F1
#
_cell.length_a   1.000
_cell.length_b   1.000
_cell.length_c   1.000
_cell.angle_alpha   90.00
_cell.angle_beta   90.00
_cell.angle_gamma   90.00
#
_symmetry.space_group_name_H-M   'P 1'
#
loop_
_entity.id
_entity.type
_entity.pdbx_description
1 polymer ?
#
loop_
_entity_poly.entity_id
_entity_poly.type
_entity_poly.pdbx_seq_one_letter_code
_entity_poly.pdbx_strand_id
1 'polypeptide(L)'
;MRLQICAEIEGLFLLKGEIIAKLYPYEFALYEKDEKRFISITKSIKDYMKYAPKLYVKDGITHIEATKHEIYKDMEEWLYYIEAMGAFNFEVSKIHVDELEVNWIYETDDEKGQIPITSLKRNKQERKAEKYVANSNLSNLVIFRRMLPEAHIPFSYYRQAKAFFDDSNYYFAFINYFMMLEFCFAEGNFHKQKMTGSFLKSNLLKFCVLSAISMIKERDNNTGNYKWLLDECKTRQKDVNFEGIVYVLIEYRGLLSHATTRSKKYLFDDYKLRSLAFITSLICFLLCGYIQIYCSSSEESKNKLMQERISKLEEELYNNSPK
;
A
#
# COMPACT_ATOMS: atom_id res chain seq x y z
N MET A 1 22.95 25.21 4.54
CA MET A 1 22.34 24.11 5.33
C MET A 1 22.50 22.80 4.58
N ARG A 2 22.69 21.70 5.31
CA ARG A 2 22.64 20.34 4.73
C ARG A 2 21.33 19.66 5.07
N LEU A 3 20.84 18.88 4.12
CA LEU A 3 19.72 17.96 4.33
C LEU A 3 20.27 16.54 4.37
N GLN A 4 19.89 15.81 5.40
CA GLN A 4 20.20 14.40 5.58
C GLN A 4 18.90 13.60 5.62
N ILE A 5 18.88 12.46 4.94
CA ILE A 5 17.91 11.41 5.21
C ILE A 5 18.61 10.22 5.85
N CYS A 6 17.97 9.59 6.82
CA CYS A 6 18.52 8.47 7.58
C CYS A 6 17.47 7.36 7.70
N ALA A 7 17.88 6.11 7.44
CA ALA A 7 17.05 4.92 7.57
C ALA A 7 17.81 3.80 8.28
N GLU A 8 17.07 2.95 9.00
CA GLU A 8 17.60 1.69 9.52
C GLU A 8 17.84 0.71 8.36
N ILE A 9 18.97 -0.01 8.42
CA ILE A 9 19.38 -0.98 7.41
C ILE A 9 19.69 -2.33 8.07
N GLU A 10 19.04 -3.37 7.56
CA GLU A 10 19.16 -4.74 8.02
C GLU A 10 19.92 -5.58 7.00
N GLY A 11 20.67 -6.57 7.50
CA GLY A 11 21.40 -7.50 6.66
C GLY A 11 22.44 -8.31 7.43
N LEU A 12 23.05 -9.26 6.74
CA LEU A 12 24.08 -10.13 7.29
C LEU A 12 25.48 -9.58 6.95
N PHE A 13 25.76 -8.37 7.41
CA PHE A 13 27.06 -7.71 7.26
C PHE A 13 27.57 -7.14 8.58
N LEU A 14 28.89 -6.91 8.64
CA LEU A 14 29.57 -6.38 9.82
C LEU A 14 30.22 -5.03 9.51
N LEU A 15 30.17 -4.11 10.46
CA LEU A 15 30.84 -2.82 10.39
C LEU A 15 32.03 -2.82 11.36
N LYS A 16 33.21 -2.42 10.89
CA LYS A 16 34.40 -2.20 11.75
C LYS A 16 34.46 -0.78 12.33
N GLY A 17 33.52 0.07 11.93
CA GLY A 17 33.44 1.50 12.22
C GLY A 17 32.52 2.18 11.21
N GLU A 18 32.40 3.50 11.31
CA GLU A 18 31.66 4.29 10.32
C GLU A 18 32.32 4.21 8.94
N ILE A 19 31.52 3.91 7.92
CA ILE A 19 31.95 3.88 6.52
C ILE A 19 31.39 5.11 5.83
N ILE A 20 32.25 5.90 5.19
CA ILE A 20 31.87 7.11 4.46
C ILE A 20 32.24 6.98 2.99
N ALA A 21 31.30 7.30 2.10
CA ALA A 21 31.53 7.43 0.66
C ALA A 21 31.04 8.80 0.17
N LYS A 22 31.74 9.40 -0.80
CA LYS A 22 31.42 10.73 -1.33
C LYS A 22 31.24 10.67 -2.84
N LEU A 23 30.13 11.21 -3.33
CA LEU A 23 29.85 11.42 -4.74
C LEU A 23 29.09 12.72 -4.85
N TYR A 24 29.74 13.81 -5.28
CA TYR A 24 29.13 15.14 -5.34
C TYR A 24 27.75 15.09 -6.05
N PRO A 25 26.67 15.63 -5.46
CA PRO A 25 26.61 16.45 -4.23
C PRO A 25 26.36 15.67 -2.91
N TYR A 26 26.43 14.33 -2.94
CA TYR A 26 26.05 13.45 -1.84
C TYR A 26 27.25 12.98 -1.00
N GLU A 27 26.99 12.82 0.28
CA GLU A 27 27.82 12.08 1.23
C GLU A 27 26.97 10.95 1.83
N PHE A 28 27.47 9.72 1.74
CA PHE A 28 26.83 8.52 2.24
C PHE A 28 27.58 8.07 3.48
N ALA A 29 26.86 7.69 4.53
CA ALA A 29 27.45 7.07 5.71
C ALA A 29 26.68 5.81 6.12
N LEU A 30 27.41 4.76 6.47
CA LEU A 30 26.88 3.53 7.07
C LEU A 30 27.54 3.35 8.44
N TYR A 31 26.72 3.30 9.49
CA TYR A 31 27.19 3.30 10.87
C TYR A 31 26.29 2.47 11.79
N GLU A 32 26.79 2.21 13.00
CA GLU A 32 26.04 1.51 14.04
C GLU A 32 25.74 2.46 15.20
N LYS A 33 24.52 2.39 15.72
CA LYS A 33 24.05 3.17 16.87
C LYS A 33 23.01 2.34 17.62
N ASP A 34 23.16 2.20 18.94
CA ASP A 34 22.21 1.48 19.79
C ASP A 34 21.91 0.05 19.29
N GLU A 35 22.97 -0.69 18.89
CA GLU A 35 22.91 -2.06 18.31
C GLU A 35 22.16 -2.18 16.98
N LYS A 36 21.72 -1.06 16.40
CA LYS A 36 21.09 -0.98 15.09
C LYS A 36 22.04 -0.36 14.07
N ARG A 37 21.89 -0.74 12.81
CA ARG A 37 22.69 -0.18 11.71
C ARG A 37 21.87 0.81 10.93
N PHE A 38 22.51 1.91 10.54
CA PHE A 38 21.86 3.02 9.85
C PHE A 38 22.65 3.41 8.62
N ILE A 39 21.91 3.74 7.57
CA ILE A 39 22.43 4.39 6.37
C ILE A 39 21.90 5.82 6.32
N SER A 40 22.78 6.77 6.06
CA SER A 40 22.42 8.16 5.84
C SER A 40 22.97 8.67 4.52
N ILE A 41 22.22 9.58 3.90
CA ILE A 41 22.63 10.32 2.71
C ILE A 41 22.47 11.78 3.04
N THR A 42 23.47 12.60 2.74
CA THR A 42 23.48 14.03 3.06
C THR A 42 23.87 14.85 1.83
N LYS A 43 23.19 15.97 1.58
CA LYS A 43 23.54 16.94 0.52
C LYS A 43 23.34 18.38 0.96
N SER A 44 24.09 19.33 0.41
CA SER A 44 23.90 20.76 0.71
C SER A 44 22.71 21.36 -0.07
N ILE A 45 21.93 22.20 0.60
CA ILE A 45 20.77 22.90 0.03
C ILE A 45 20.96 24.41 0.19
N LYS A 46 20.95 25.13 -0.93
CA LYS A 46 21.06 26.60 -0.94
C LYS A 46 19.75 27.26 -0.53
N ASP A 47 18.66 27.00 -1.24
CA ASP A 47 17.35 27.63 -1.00
C ASP A 47 16.50 26.84 0.01
N TYR A 48 17.07 26.49 1.16
CA TYR A 48 16.46 25.54 2.10
C TYR A 48 15.10 26.00 2.64
N MET A 49 14.89 27.29 2.85
CA MET A 49 13.64 27.85 3.38
C MET A 49 12.41 27.55 2.52
N LYS A 50 12.59 27.28 1.22
CA LYS A 50 11.50 26.88 0.31
C LYS A 50 10.96 25.47 0.61
N TYR A 51 11.80 24.62 1.20
CA TYR A 51 11.57 23.19 1.39
C TYR A 51 11.51 22.78 2.86
N ALA A 52 12.07 23.60 3.76
CA ALA A 52 12.12 23.37 5.19
C ALA A 52 10.71 23.21 5.80
N PRO A 53 10.61 22.45 6.90
CA PRO A 53 9.35 22.25 7.59
C PRO A 53 8.84 23.58 8.18
N LYS A 54 7.52 23.71 8.27
CA LYS A 54 6.86 24.89 8.81
C LYS A 54 5.93 24.50 9.95
N LEU A 55 5.90 25.35 10.96
CA LEU A 55 4.96 25.27 12.07
C LEU A 55 4.03 26.48 11.98
N TYR A 56 2.71 26.26 11.98
CA TYR A 56 1.74 27.35 12.00
C TYR A 56 0.50 26.95 12.78
N VAL A 57 -0.22 27.95 13.29
CA VAL A 57 -1.49 27.76 14.02
C VAL A 57 -2.65 28.14 13.12
N LYS A 58 -3.63 27.26 12.98
CA LYS A 58 -4.88 27.51 12.26
C LYS A 58 -6.04 27.03 13.14
N ASP A 59 -7.02 27.90 13.36
CA ASP A 59 -8.21 27.59 14.18
C ASP A 59 -7.86 27.08 15.61
N GLY A 60 -6.77 27.60 16.18
CA GLY A 60 -6.27 27.16 17.50
C GLY A 60 -5.54 25.82 17.50
N ILE A 61 -5.41 25.15 16.36
CA ILE A 61 -4.72 23.88 16.19
C ILE A 61 -3.33 24.12 15.60
N THR A 62 -2.31 23.52 16.20
CA THR A 62 -0.94 23.57 15.68
C THR A 62 -0.79 22.58 14.54
N HIS A 63 -0.36 23.08 13.38
CA HIS A 63 -0.09 22.29 12.19
C HIS A 63 1.40 22.25 11.89
N ILE A 64 1.87 21.08 11.47
CA ILE A 64 3.22 20.85 10.98
C ILE A 64 3.13 20.53 9.49
N GLU A 65 3.77 21.37 8.68
CA GLU A 65 4.10 21.03 7.29
C GLU A 65 5.50 20.41 7.29
N ALA A 66 5.60 19.14 6.89
CA ALA A 66 6.87 18.43 6.81
C ALA A 66 7.76 18.98 5.67
N THR A 67 9.05 18.62 5.69
CA THR A 67 9.96 18.87 4.57
C THR A 67 9.36 18.37 3.26
N LYS A 68 9.35 19.19 2.22
CA LYS A 68 8.76 18.84 0.93
C LYS A 68 9.49 17.66 0.29
N HIS A 69 8.78 16.57 -0.02
CA HIS A 69 9.35 15.33 -0.58
C HIS A 69 10.24 15.54 -1.81
N GLU A 70 9.91 16.51 -2.66
CA GLU A 70 10.65 16.82 -3.89
C GLU A 70 12.14 17.10 -3.66
N ILE A 71 12.54 17.60 -2.48
CA ILE A 71 13.93 17.98 -2.23
C ILE A 71 14.84 16.79 -1.90
N TYR A 72 14.29 15.64 -1.51
CA TYR A 72 15.06 14.46 -1.11
C TYR A 72 14.66 13.16 -1.82
N LYS A 73 13.76 13.25 -2.81
CA LYS A 73 13.33 12.10 -3.62
C LYS A 73 14.50 11.37 -4.30
N ASP A 74 15.48 12.12 -4.79
CA ASP A 74 16.72 11.60 -5.37
C ASP A 74 17.56 10.80 -4.35
N MET A 75 17.53 11.19 -3.08
CA MET A 75 18.22 10.49 -2.00
C MET A 75 17.48 9.19 -1.65
N GLU A 76 16.15 9.16 -1.66
CA GLU A 76 15.38 7.91 -1.54
C GLU A 76 15.68 6.94 -2.70
N GLU A 77 15.81 7.44 -3.93
CA GLU A 77 16.20 6.64 -5.09
C GLU A 77 17.58 5.96 -4.90
N TRP A 78 18.52 6.65 -4.23
CA TRP A 78 19.78 6.04 -3.82
C TRP A 78 19.60 4.94 -2.77
N LEU A 79 18.75 5.13 -1.77
CA LEU A 79 18.46 4.09 -0.78
C LEU A 79 17.90 2.83 -1.46
N TYR A 80 16.97 2.97 -2.40
CA TYR A 80 16.44 1.83 -3.16
C TYR A 80 17.51 1.13 -4.00
N TYR A 81 18.40 1.89 -4.64
CA TYR A 81 19.52 1.32 -5.38
C TYR A 81 20.47 0.54 -4.45
N ILE A 82 20.79 1.10 -3.28
CA ILE A 82 21.70 0.49 -2.30
C ILE A 82 21.05 -0.75 -1.67
N GLU A 83 19.75 -0.74 -1.38
CA GLU A 83 19.02 -1.93 -0.91
C GLU A 83 19.14 -3.06 -1.95
N ALA A 84 18.82 -2.77 -3.21
CA ALA A 84 18.82 -3.75 -4.28
C ALA A 84 20.21 -4.31 -4.61
N MET A 85 21.20 -3.44 -4.80
CA MET A 85 22.57 -3.86 -5.13
C MET A 85 23.30 -4.40 -3.89
N GLY A 86 23.03 -3.85 -2.72
CA GLY A 86 23.62 -4.26 -1.45
C GLY A 86 23.20 -5.67 -1.06
N ALA A 87 22.02 -6.14 -1.46
CA ALA A 87 21.60 -7.52 -1.26
C ALA A 87 22.60 -8.53 -1.83
N PHE A 88 23.19 -8.24 -2.99
CA PHE A 88 24.23 -9.07 -3.59
C PHE A 88 25.63 -8.77 -3.04
N ASN A 89 25.96 -7.49 -2.88
CA ASN A 89 27.34 -7.09 -2.57
C ASN A 89 27.73 -7.31 -1.10
N PHE A 90 26.79 -7.17 -0.17
CA PHE A 90 27.05 -7.27 1.28
C PHE A 90 25.78 -7.66 2.05
N GLU A 91 24.93 -8.51 1.47
CA GLU A 91 23.81 -9.16 2.14
C GLU A 91 22.81 -8.22 2.84
N VAL A 92 22.54 -7.05 2.25
CA VAL A 92 21.43 -6.19 2.68
C VAL A 92 20.11 -6.94 2.51
N SER A 93 19.35 -7.01 3.59
CA SER A 93 18.01 -7.59 3.59
C SER A 93 16.93 -6.53 3.40
N LYS A 94 17.07 -5.37 4.07
CA LYS A 94 16.08 -4.29 4.01
C LYS A 94 16.67 -2.94 4.41
N ILE A 95 16.19 -1.87 3.81
CA ILE A 95 16.30 -0.49 4.26
C ILE A 95 14.88 0.02 4.54
N HIS A 96 14.63 0.46 5.78
CA HIS A 96 13.31 0.89 6.24
C HIS A 96 13.00 2.33 5.83
N VAL A 97 12.81 2.55 4.53
CA VAL A 97 12.49 3.88 3.94
C VAL A 97 11.11 4.39 4.38
N ASP A 98 10.20 3.53 4.82
CA ASP A 98 8.92 3.92 5.42
C ASP A 98 9.08 4.55 6.82
N GLU A 99 10.19 4.28 7.50
CA GLU A 99 10.58 4.85 8.80
C GLU A 99 11.69 5.92 8.68
N LEU A 100 11.77 6.57 7.51
CA LEU A 100 12.78 7.57 7.20
C LEU A 100 12.75 8.74 8.19
N GLU A 101 13.94 9.13 8.64
CA GLU A 101 14.19 10.37 9.36
C GLU A 101 14.78 11.41 8.42
N VAL A 102 14.21 12.62 8.43
CA VAL A 102 14.66 13.75 7.63
C VAL A 102 15.22 14.82 8.55
N ASN A 103 16.51 15.10 8.40
CA ASN A 103 17.31 15.97 9.26
C ASN A 103 17.85 17.19 8.51
N TRP A 104 17.71 18.36 9.09
CA TRP A 104 18.31 19.62 8.65
C TRP A 104 19.48 19.98 9.56
N ILE A 105 20.67 20.09 8.98
CA ILE A 105 21.93 20.33 9.67
C ILE A 105 22.40 21.76 9.35
N TYR A 106 22.63 22.54 10.40
CA TYR A 106 23.20 23.88 10.30
C TYR A 106 24.69 23.81 9.94
N GLU A 107 25.11 24.59 8.97
CA GLU A 107 26.51 24.77 8.57
C GLU A 107 27.10 26.06 9.15
N THR A 108 26.25 27.03 9.51
CA THR A 108 26.65 28.32 10.08
C THR A 108 25.81 28.68 11.30
N ASP A 109 26.33 29.59 12.13
CA ASP A 109 25.59 30.09 13.30
C ASP A 109 24.33 30.89 12.91
N ASP A 110 24.37 31.59 11.77
CA ASP A 110 23.23 32.37 11.26
C ASP A 110 22.02 31.51 10.92
N GLU A 111 22.23 30.24 10.57
CA GLU A 111 21.15 29.31 10.24
C GLU A 111 20.44 28.76 11.49
N LYS A 112 21.09 28.82 12.67
CA LYS A 112 20.54 28.27 13.91
C LYS A 112 19.25 28.98 14.30
N GLY A 113 18.19 28.19 14.51
CA GLY A 113 16.89 28.72 14.92
C GLY A 113 16.05 29.33 13.80
N GLN A 114 16.52 29.31 12.54
CA GLN A 114 15.71 29.76 11.41
C GLN A 114 14.60 28.78 11.03
N ILE A 115 14.77 27.49 11.34
CA ILE A 115 13.75 26.46 11.11
C ILE A 115 13.22 25.94 12.45
N PRO A 116 11.90 25.75 12.58
CA PRO A 116 11.28 25.36 13.85
C PRO A 116 11.50 23.88 14.19
N ILE A 117 11.77 23.04 13.19
CA ILE A 117 11.92 21.59 13.32
C ILE A 117 13.15 21.18 12.51
N THR A 118 14.15 20.62 13.18
CA THR A 118 15.41 20.17 12.55
C THR A 118 15.41 18.68 12.23
N SER A 119 14.60 17.88 12.90
CA SER A 119 14.46 16.44 12.66
C SER A 119 12.98 16.06 12.65
N LEU A 120 12.59 15.27 11.66
CA LEU A 120 11.28 14.65 11.60
C LEU A 120 11.44 13.17 11.22
N LYS A 121 11.13 12.27 12.14
CA LYS A 121 11.13 10.82 11.90
C LYS A 121 9.71 10.29 11.69
N ARG A 122 9.54 9.46 10.67
CA ARG A 122 8.35 8.61 10.51
C ARG A 122 8.58 7.32 11.29
N ASN A 123 7.60 6.91 12.08
CA ASN A 123 7.63 5.62 12.74
C ASN A 123 6.46 4.78 12.25
N LYS A 124 6.71 3.50 12.02
CA LYS A 124 5.65 2.54 11.75
C LYS A 124 4.79 2.42 13.00
N GLN A 125 3.48 2.54 12.82
CA GLN A 125 2.56 2.37 13.95
C GLN A 125 2.52 0.90 14.35
N GLU A 126 2.93 0.61 15.58
CA GLU A 126 2.79 -0.73 16.16
C GLU A 126 1.32 -1.13 16.22
N ARG A 127 1.02 -2.32 15.71
CA ARG A 127 -0.33 -2.88 15.81
C ARG A 127 -0.56 -3.45 17.18
N LYS A 128 -1.67 -3.05 17.78
CA LYS A 128 -2.16 -3.64 19.02
C LYS A 128 -3.15 -4.74 18.70
N ALA A 129 -3.15 -5.79 19.52
CA ALA A 129 -4.18 -6.82 19.42
C ALA A 129 -5.53 -6.21 19.83
N GLU A 130 -6.50 -6.25 18.91
CA GLU A 130 -7.83 -5.65 19.13
C GLU A 130 -8.91 -6.69 19.46
N LYS A 131 -8.61 -7.99 19.27
CA LYS A 131 -9.62 -9.05 19.32
C LYS A 131 -9.23 -10.17 20.28
N TYR A 132 -10.16 -10.53 21.16
CA TYR A 132 -10.11 -11.78 21.91
C TYR A 132 -10.66 -12.91 21.06
N VAL A 133 -10.02 -14.08 21.14
CA VAL A 133 -10.54 -15.31 20.52
C VAL A 133 -11.48 -15.98 21.52
N ALA A 134 -12.74 -16.09 21.15
CA ALA A 134 -13.75 -16.84 21.89
C ALA A 134 -13.85 -18.29 21.37
N ASN A 135 -14.38 -19.19 22.20
CA ASN A 135 -14.63 -20.58 21.81
C ASN A 135 -15.46 -20.69 20.53
N SER A 136 -16.45 -19.80 20.37
CA SER A 136 -17.29 -19.73 19.17
C SER A 136 -16.48 -19.45 17.89
N ASN A 137 -15.40 -18.67 17.96
CA ASN A 137 -14.54 -18.43 16.81
C ASN A 137 -13.88 -19.73 16.33
N LEU A 138 -13.32 -20.52 17.24
CA LEU A 138 -12.69 -21.79 16.90
C LEU A 138 -13.72 -22.83 16.44
N SER A 139 -14.85 -22.94 17.14
CA SER A 139 -15.94 -23.85 16.74
C SER A 139 -16.45 -23.55 15.32
N ASN A 140 -16.64 -22.27 14.99
CA ASN A 140 -17.06 -21.87 13.64
C ASN A 140 -16.04 -22.27 12.57
N LEU A 141 -14.73 -22.13 12.82
CA LEU A 141 -13.70 -22.56 11.87
C LEU A 141 -13.75 -24.07 11.60
N VAL A 142 -13.95 -24.88 12.63
CA VAL A 142 -14.09 -26.34 12.49
C VAL A 142 -15.34 -26.70 11.69
N ILE A 143 -16.46 -26.00 11.94
CA ILE A 143 -17.71 -26.19 11.19
C ILE A 143 -17.54 -25.77 9.73
N PHE A 144 -16.92 -24.61 9.46
CA PHE A 144 -16.69 -24.12 8.11
C PHE A 144 -15.82 -25.06 7.28
N ARG A 145 -14.88 -25.80 7.89
CA ARG A 145 -14.12 -26.83 7.16
C ARG A 145 -15.02 -27.91 6.55
N ARG A 146 -16.15 -28.24 7.19
CA ARG A 146 -17.13 -29.20 6.67
C ARG A 146 -17.99 -28.59 5.56
N MET A 147 -18.39 -27.33 5.70
CA MET A 147 -19.28 -26.66 4.73
C MET A 147 -18.53 -26.12 3.50
N LEU A 148 -17.26 -25.74 3.66
CA LEU A 148 -16.42 -25.09 2.67
C LEU A 148 -15.02 -25.73 2.66
N PRO A 149 -14.88 -26.98 2.21
CA PRO A 149 -13.62 -27.72 2.31
C PRO A 149 -12.45 -27.02 1.59
N GLU A 150 -12.73 -26.32 0.48
CA GLU A 150 -11.73 -25.62 -0.33
C GLU A 150 -11.50 -24.15 0.07
N ALA A 151 -12.28 -23.59 1.00
CA ALA A 151 -12.14 -22.18 1.38
C ALA A 151 -10.78 -21.85 2.00
N HIS A 152 -10.04 -22.85 2.50
CA HIS A 152 -8.68 -22.63 2.99
C HIS A 152 -7.73 -22.08 1.90
N ILE A 153 -7.99 -22.30 0.61
CA ILE A 153 -7.17 -21.79 -0.50
C ILE A 153 -7.31 -20.26 -0.63
N PRO A 154 -8.51 -19.68 -0.92
CA PRO A 154 -8.65 -18.22 -1.00
C PRO A 154 -8.33 -17.53 0.32
N PHE A 155 -8.62 -18.16 1.48
CA PHE A 155 -8.25 -17.60 2.78
C PHE A 155 -6.74 -17.61 3.03
N SER A 156 -5.99 -18.55 2.44
CA SER A 156 -4.52 -18.56 2.52
C SER A 156 -3.91 -17.43 1.70
N TYR A 157 -4.46 -17.13 0.53
CA TYR A 157 -4.07 -15.94 -0.26
C TYR A 157 -4.42 -14.65 0.48
N TYR A 158 -5.63 -14.56 1.06
CA TYR A 158 -6.03 -13.42 1.88
C TYR A 158 -5.08 -13.20 3.06
N ARG A 159 -4.72 -14.26 3.81
CA ARG A 159 -3.78 -14.20 4.94
C ARG A 159 -2.41 -13.68 4.51
N GLN A 160 -1.85 -14.22 3.43
CA GLN A 160 -0.54 -13.79 2.90
C GLN A 160 -0.58 -12.35 2.42
N ALA A 161 -1.59 -11.99 1.62
CA ALA A 161 -1.78 -10.64 1.13
C ALA A 161 -1.90 -9.63 2.28
N LYS A 162 -2.63 -10.00 3.33
CA LYS A 162 -2.80 -9.17 4.52
C LYS A 162 -1.47 -8.95 5.24
N ALA A 163 -0.68 -10.01 5.44
CA ALA A 163 0.66 -9.89 6.03
C ALA A 163 1.55 -8.94 5.22
N PHE A 164 1.64 -9.13 3.90
CA PHE A 164 2.40 -8.22 3.03
C PHE A 164 1.91 -6.77 3.10
N PHE A 165 0.59 -6.55 3.10
CA PHE A 165 0.02 -5.21 3.21
C PHE A 165 0.40 -4.53 4.52
N ASP A 166 0.43 -5.31 5.60
CA ASP A 166 0.75 -4.85 6.95
C ASP A 166 2.24 -4.54 7.11
N ASP A 167 3.07 -5.21 6.31
CA ASP A 167 4.51 -4.97 6.17
C ASP A 167 4.84 -3.94 5.08
N SER A 168 3.86 -3.15 4.65
CA SER A 168 4.02 -2.11 3.61
C SER A 168 4.50 -2.63 2.26
N ASN A 169 4.48 -3.95 2.03
CA ASN A 169 4.85 -4.57 0.77
C ASN A 169 3.64 -4.66 -0.16
N TYR A 170 3.27 -3.52 -0.74
CA TYR A 170 2.01 -3.38 -1.48
C TYR A 170 2.05 -4.13 -2.82
N TYR A 171 3.25 -4.34 -3.37
CA TYR A 171 3.43 -5.15 -4.58
C TYR A 171 2.94 -6.57 -4.36
N PHE A 172 3.52 -7.28 -3.38
CA PHE A 172 3.14 -8.67 -3.11
C PHE A 172 1.77 -8.78 -2.45
N ALA A 173 1.34 -7.77 -1.69
CA ALA A 173 -0.03 -7.69 -1.19
C ALA A 173 -1.04 -7.71 -2.33
N PHE A 174 -0.89 -6.82 -3.32
CA PHE A 174 -1.78 -6.78 -4.48
C PHE A 174 -1.77 -8.09 -5.26
N ILE A 175 -0.59 -8.65 -5.55
CA ILE A 175 -0.48 -9.92 -6.28
C ILE A 175 -1.24 -11.03 -5.54
N ASN A 176 -1.05 -11.17 -4.23
CA ASN A 176 -1.73 -12.23 -3.46
C ASN A 176 -3.24 -12.00 -3.36
N TYR A 177 -3.71 -10.75 -3.19
CA TYR A 177 -5.13 -10.46 -3.26
C TYR A 177 -5.71 -10.78 -4.64
N PHE A 178 -4.98 -10.45 -5.72
CA PHE A 178 -5.42 -10.80 -7.07
C PHE A 178 -5.46 -12.32 -7.27
N MET A 179 -4.49 -13.08 -6.77
CA MET A 179 -4.50 -14.55 -6.84
C MET A 179 -5.72 -15.16 -6.15
N MET A 180 -6.20 -14.56 -5.05
CA MET A 180 -7.47 -14.95 -4.43
C MET A 180 -8.65 -14.75 -5.40
N LEU A 181 -8.73 -13.58 -6.06
CA LEU A 181 -9.79 -13.29 -7.04
C LEU A 181 -9.69 -14.20 -8.28
N GLU A 182 -8.48 -14.47 -8.75
CA GLU A 182 -8.21 -15.36 -9.88
C GLU A 182 -8.69 -16.78 -9.55
N PHE A 183 -8.35 -17.30 -8.38
CA PHE A 183 -8.83 -18.61 -7.92
C PHE A 183 -10.36 -18.67 -7.84
N CYS A 184 -11.00 -17.62 -7.30
CA CYS A 184 -12.45 -17.60 -7.13
C CYS A 184 -13.24 -17.40 -8.43
N PHE A 185 -12.69 -16.69 -9.43
CA PHE A 185 -13.50 -16.18 -10.55
C PHE A 185 -12.89 -16.35 -11.95
N ALA A 186 -11.63 -16.78 -12.10
CA ALA A 186 -11.02 -16.93 -13.41
C ALA A 186 -11.37 -18.24 -14.12
N GLU A 187 -11.90 -19.25 -13.40
CA GLU A 187 -12.22 -20.57 -13.96
C GLU A 187 -11.03 -21.24 -14.68
N GLY A 188 -9.80 -21.01 -14.19
CA GLY A 188 -8.57 -21.50 -14.82
C GLY A 188 -8.13 -20.73 -16.08
N ASN A 189 -8.76 -19.61 -16.41
CA ASN A 189 -8.37 -18.78 -17.55
C ASN A 189 -7.24 -17.81 -17.19
N PHE A 190 -6.08 -18.00 -17.81
CA PHE A 190 -4.92 -17.10 -17.65
C PHE A 190 -4.80 -16.04 -18.76
N HIS A 191 -5.56 -16.19 -19.86
CA HIS A 191 -5.60 -15.19 -20.92
C HIS A 191 -6.50 -14.03 -20.52
N LYS A 192 -5.94 -12.81 -20.58
CA LYS A 192 -6.57 -11.55 -20.16
C LYS A 192 -8.03 -11.40 -20.61
N GLN A 193 -8.34 -11.63 -21.89
CA GLN A 193 -9.70 -11.50 -22.41
C GLN A 193 -10.67 -12.50 -21.78
N LYS A 194 -10.27 -13.77 -21.65
CA LYS A 194 -11.10 -14.82 -21.04
C LYS A 194 -11.29 -14.57 -19.55
N MET A 195 -10.23 -14.22 -18.84
CA MET A 195 -10.28 -13.85 -17.42
C MET A 195 -11.21 -12.67 -17.17
N THR A 196 -11.12 -11.62 -18.01
CA THR A 196 -12.05 -10.47 -17.94
C THR A 196 -13.49 -10.93 -18.11
N GLY A 197 -13.75 -11.79 -19.10
CA GLY A 197 -15.08 -12.36 -19.32
C GLY A 197 -15.62 -13.15 -18.12
N SER A 198 -14.79 -13.99 -17.48
CA SER A 198 -15.22 -14.76 -16.29
C SER A 198 -15.44 -13.86 -15.07
N PHE A 199 -14.59 -12.85 -14.85
CA PHE A 199 -14.77 -11.88 -13.76
C PHE A 199 -16.10 -11.12 -13.91
N LEU A 200 -16.39 -10.61 -15.12
CA LEU A 200 -17.59 -9.81 -15.39
C LEU A 200 -18.91 -10.60 -15.25
N LYS A 201 -18.87 -11.94 -15.33
CA LYS A 201 -20.04 -12.79 -15.11
C LYS A 201 -20.37 -13.02 -13.63
N SER A 202 -19.45 -12.71 -12.71
CA SER A 202 -19.61 -13.02 -11.30
C SER A 202 -20.42 -11.96 -10.56
N ASN A 203 -21.68 -12.28 -10.22
CA ASN A 203 -22.51 -11.42 -9.37
C ASN A 203 -21.90 -11.21 -7.98
N LEU A 204 -21.23 -12.22 -7.43
CA LEU A 204 -20.59 -12.10 -6.11
C LEU A 204 -19.43 -11.10 -6.16
N LEU A 205 -18.61 -11.16 -7.23
CA LEU A 205 -17.54 -10.18 -7.41
C LEU A 205 -18.11 -8.78 -7.66
N LYS A 206 -19.15 -8.66 -8.49
CA LYS A 206 -19.87 -7.39 -8.71
C LYS A 206 -20.33 -6.79 -7.39
N PHE A 207 -20.96 -7.60 -6.55
CA PHE A 207 -21.44 -7.17 -5.24
C PHE A 207 -20.30 -6.71 -4.31
N CYS A 208 -19.18 -7.45 -4.25
CA CYS A 208 -18.00 -7.06 -3.46
C CYS A 208 -17.38 -5.75 -3.95
N VAL A 209 -17.25 -5.58 -5.26
CA VAL A 209 -16.68 -4.37 -5.88
C VAL A 209 -17.55 -3.15 -5.60
N LEU A 210 -18.86 -3.23 -5.84
CA LEU A 210 -19.76 -2.09 -5.60
C LEU A 210 -19.82 -1.71 -4.12
N SER A 211 -19.84 -2.71 -3.23
CA SER A 211 -19.79 -2.49 -1.78
C SER A 211 -18.48 -1.79 -1.37
N ALA A 212 -17.34 -2.22 -1.92
CA ALA A 212 -16.06 -1.59 -1.67
C ALA A 212 -16.03 -0.13 -2.15
N ILE A 213 -16.55 0.16 -3.35
CA ILE A 213 -16.65 1.52 -3.89
C ILE A 213 -17.49 2.40 -2.94
N SER A 214 -18.67 1.93 -2.51
CA SER A 214 -19.53 2.69 -1.59
C SER A 214 -18.83 3.00 -0.27
N MET A 215 -18.22 1.98 0.35
CA MET A 215 -17.50 2.14 1.61
C MET A 215 -16.32 3.11 1.51
N ILE A 216 -15.63 3.13 0.37
CA ILE A 216 -14.52 4.04 0.13
C ILE A 216 -15.05 5.47 -0.11
N LYS A 217 -16.09 5.62 -0.93
CA LYS A 217 -16.72 6.91 -1.25
C LYS A 217 -17.26 7.59 0.03
N GLU A 218 -17.94 6.86 0.90
CA GLU A 218 -18.49 7.37 2.16
C GLU A 218 -17.41 7.80 3.17
N ARG A 219 -16.25 7.16 3.14
CA ARG A 219 -15.16 7.40 4.11
C ARG A 219 -14.10 8.39 3.63
N ASP A 220 -14.12 8.84 2.37
CA ASP A 220 -13.01 9.62 1.80
C ASP A 220 -12.99 11.10 2.17
N ASN A 221 -13.08 11.38 3.48
CA ASN A 221 -12.80 12.71 4.01
C ASN A 221 -11.30 12.97 4.22
N ASN A 222 -10.41 11.96 4.17
CA ASN A 222 -8.97 12.15 4.47
C ASN A 222 -7.97 11.11 3.90
N THR A 223 -8.38 10.08 3.15
CA THR A 223 -7.45 8.99 2.76
C THR A 223 -6.92 9.06 1.33
N GLY A 224 -7.61 9.78 0.45
CA GLY A 224 -7.23 9.96 -0.96
C GLY A 224 -7.42 8.71 -1.83
N ASN A 225 -7.96 7.62 -1.28
CA ASN A 225 -8.14 6.36 -2.01
C ASN A 225 -9.25 6.44 -3.05
N TYR A 226 -10.35 7.15 -2.78
CA TYR A 226 -11.41 7.34 -3.77
C TYR A 226 -10.92 8.26 -4.89
N LYS A 227 -10.22 9.34 -4.53
CA LYS A 227 -9.56 10.22 -5.50
C LYS A 227 -8.57 9.46 -6.40
N TRP A 228 -7.70 8.63 -5.81
CA TRP A 228 -6.78 7.80 -6.59
C TRP A 228 -7.53 6.89 -7.57
N LEU A 229 -8.63 6.27 -7.12
CA LEU A 229 -9.45 5.40 -7.96
C LEU A 229 -10.09 6.15 -9.13
N LEU A 230 -10.62 7.36 -8.88
CA LEU A 230 -11.16 8.25 -9.92
C LEU A 230 -10.09 8.62 -10.95
N ASP A 231 -8.91 9.04 -10.50
CA ASP A 231 -7.81 9.47 -11.36
C ASP A 231 -7.27 8.29 -12.20
N GLU A 232 -7.17 7.09 -11.62
CA GLU A 232 -6.70 5.89 -12.31
C GLU A 232 -7.71 5.40 -13.35
N CYS A 233 -9.01 5.36 -13.02
CA CYS A 233 -10.07 5.04 -13.97
C CYS A 233 -10.12 6.05 -15.12
N LYS A 234 -10.05 7.36 -14.83
CA LYS A 234 -10.03 8.43 -15.84
C LYS A 234 -8.83 8.31 -16.77
N THR A 235 -7.64 8.04 -16.23
CA THR A 235 -6.41 7.83 -17.02
C THR A 235 -6.55 6.67 -18.00
N ARG A 236 -7.35 5.67 -17.64
CA ARG A 236 -7.62 4.47 -18.46
C ARG A 236 -8.87 4.57 -19.31
N GLN A 237 -9.54 5.73 -19.35
CA GLN A 237 -10.81 5.93 -20.04
C GLN A 237 -11.87 4.91 -19.59
N LYS A 238 -11.98 4.73 -18.28
CA LYS A 238 -12.97 3.88 -17.61
C LYS A 238 -13.72 4.69 -16.57
N ASP A 239 -14.92 4.25 -16.26
CA ASP A 239 -15.73 4.77 -15.15
C ASP A 239 -15.40 4.04 -13.84
N VAL A 240 -15.73 4.66 -12.71
CA VAL A 240 -15.64 4.00 -11.40
C VAL A 240 -16.89 3.14 -11.18
N ASN A 241 -16.95 2.04 -11.92
CA ASN A 241 -18.01 1.04 -11.87
C ASN A 241 -17.41 -0.37 -11.85
N PHE A 242 -18.26 -1.40 -11.77
CA PHE A 242 -17.79 -2.79 -11.71
C PHE A 242 -16.82 -3.15 -12.84
N GLU A 243 -17.16 -2.81 -14.08
CA GLU A 243 -16.33 -3.12 -15.26
C GLU A 243 -14.99 -2.38 -15.23
N GLY A 244 -15.00 -1.10 -14.86
CA GLY A 244 -13.80 -0.28 -14.73
C GLY A 244 -12.85 -0.81 -13.67
N ILE A 245 -13.36 -1.25 -12.51
CA ILE A 245 -12.52 -1.84 -11.46
C ILE A 245 -11.93 -3.18 -11.90
N VAL A 246 -12.74 -4.07 -12.49
CA VAL A 246 -12.22 -5.34 -13.04
C VAL A 246 -11.12 -5.08 -14.07
N TYR A 247 -11.32 -4.11 -14.95
CA TYR A 247 -10.31 -3.70 -15.93
C TYR A 247 -9.01 -3.23 -15.24
N VAL A 248 -9.10 -2.33 -14.26
CA VAL A 248 -7.93 -1.82 -13.51
C VAL A 248 -7.17 -2.97 -12.85
N LEU A 249 -7.85 -3.86 -12.15
CA LEU A 249 -7.23 -5.00 -11.45
C LEU A 249 -6.47 -5.91 -12.43
N ILE A 250 -7.09 -6.27 -13.55
CA ILE A 250 -6.47 -7.17 -14.55
C ILE A 250 -5.29 -6.49 -15.25
N GLU A 251 -5.40 -5.19 -15.58
CA GLU A 251 -4.29 -4.43 -16.16
C GLU A 251 -3.10 -4.36 -15.21
N TYR A 252 -3.33 -4.08 -13.93
CA TYR A 252 -2.26 -4.06 -12.94
C TYR A 252 -1.64 -5.43 -12.71
N ARG A 253 -2.44 -6.51 -12.70
CA ARG A 253 -1.89 -7.86 -12.66
C ARG A 253 -0.97 -8.11 -13.85
N GLY A 254 -1.40 -7.81 -15.08
CA GLY A 254 -0.53 -7.92 -16.25
C GLY A 254 0.75 -7.08 -16.14
N LEU A 255 0.62 -5.84 -15.66
CA LEU A 255 1.74 -4.92 -15.49
C LEU A 255 2.76 -5.42 -14.47
N LEU A 256 2.31 -5.93 -13.33
CA LEU A 256 3.14 -6.37 -12.21
C LEU A 256 3.61 -7.83 -12.35
N SER A 257 3.02 -8.63 -13.24
CA SER A 257 3.53 -9.97 -13.54
C SER A 257 4.58 -9.99 -14.65
N HIS A 258 4.84 -8.86 -15.30
CA HIS A 258 5.84 -8.75 -16.38
C HIS A 258 6.90 -7.70 -16.05
N ALA A 259 8.17 -8.13 -16.05
CA ALA A 259 9.32 -7.23 -15.87
C ALA A 259 9.46 -6.34 -17.12
N THR A 260 8.92 -5.12 -17.05
CA THR A 260 8.92 -4.16 -18.15
C THR A 260 9.32 -2.78 -17.64
N THR A 261 9.73 -1.89 -18.55
CA THR A 261 10.02 -0.48 -18.19
C THR A 261 8.84 0.21 -17.53
N ARG A 262 7.60 -0.21 -17.83
CA ARG A 262 6.37 0.33 -17.24
C ARG A 262 6.18 -0.07 -15.78
N SER A 263 6.65 -1.26 -15.38
CA SER A 263 6.55 -1.75 -13.99
C SER A 263 7.74 -1.36 -13.13
N LYS A 264 8.86 -0.93 -13.72
CA LYS A 264 10.08 -0.45 -13.00
C LYS A 264 9.77 0.50 -11.84
N LYS A 265 8.84 1.43 -12.03
CA LYS A 265 8.51 2.46 -11.03
C LYS A 265 7.88 1.92 -9.74
N TYR A 266 7.35 0.70 -9.77
CA TYR A 266 6.73 0.02 -8.62
C TYR A 266 7.65 -0.99 -7.94
N LEU A 267 8.76 -1.34 -8.58
CA LEU A 267 9.75 -2.26 -7.99
C LEU A 267 10.51 -1.59 -6.84
N PHE A 268 10.80 -0.30 -7.00
CA PHE A 268 11.58 0.49 -6.05
C PHE A 268 10.69 1.34 -5.12
N ASP A 269 9.55 1.82 -5.62
CA ASP A 269 8.59 2.59 -4.82
C ASP A 269 7.22 1.90 -4.95
N ASP A 270 7.05 0.85 -4.15
CA ASP A 270 5.81 0.08 -4.12
C ASP A 270 4.69 0.80 -3.34
N TYR A 271 5.00 1.87 -2.61
CA TYR A 271 4.00 2.73 -1.96
C TYR A 271 3.02 3.32 -2.96
N LYS A 272 3.45 3.53 -4.22
CA LYS A 272 2.56 3.88 -5.34
C LYS A 272 1.42 2.88 -5.58
N LEU A 273 1.55 1.64 -5.10
CA LEU A 273 0.54 0.59 -5.17
C LEU A 273 -0.36 0.54 -3.93
N ARG A 274 -0.14 1.36 -2.90
CA ARG A 274 -0.89 1.31 -1.64
C ARG A 274 -2.41 1.40 -1.87
N SER A 275 -2.86 2.39 -2.63
CA SER A 275 -4.31 2.58 -2.87
C SER A 275 -4.92 1.42 -3.65
N LEU A 276 -4.20 0.90 -4.66
CA LEU A 276 -4.60 -0.30 -5.39
C LEU A 276 -4.72 -1.50 -4.43
N ALA A 277 -3.67 -1.79 -3.65
CA ALA A 277 -3.65 -2.90 -2.72
C ALA A 277 -4.74 -2.76 -1.64
N PHE A 278 -5.01 -1.54 -1.18
CA PHE A 278 -6.07 -1.25 -0.20
C PHE A 278 -7.46 -1.53 -0.79
N ILE A 279 -7.75 -1.05 -2.00
CA ILE A 279 -9.03 -1.29 -2.68
C ILE A 279 -9.23 -2.80 -2.87
N THR A 280 -8.22 -3.51 -3.38
CA THR A 280 -8.29 -4.96 -3.56
C THR A 280 -8.44 -5.69 -2.22
N SER A 281 -7.78 -5.22 -1.16
CA SER A 281 -7.93 -5.79 0.19
C SER A 281 -9.36 -5.71 0.70
N LEU A 282 -10.06 -4.60 0.42
CA LEU A 282 -11.44 -4.40 0.84
C LEU A 282 -12.39 -5.32 0.06
N ILE A 283 -12.18 -5.45 -1.25
CA ILE A 283 -12.92 -6.40 -2.10
C ILE A 283 -12.74 -7.84 -1.57
N CYS A 284 -11.50 -8.24 -1.30
CA CYS A 284 -11.19 -9.58 -0.78
C CYS A 284 -11.72 -9.81 0.65
N PHE A 285 -11.70 -8.79 1.50
CA PHE A 285 -12.28 -8.86 2.84
C PHE A 285 -13.79 -9.10 2.79
N LEU A 286 -14.50 -8.34 1.95
CA LEU A 286 -15.94 -8.51 1.72
C LEU A 286 -16.22 -9.91 1.14
N LEU A 287 -15.41 -10.37 0.21
CA LEU A 287 -15.51 -11.71 -0.38
C LEU A 287 -15.38 -12.81 0.68
N CYS A 288 -14.38 -12.74 1.57
CA CYS A 288 -14.24 -13.67 2.69
C CYS A 288 -15.51 -13.70 3.57
N GLY A 289 -16.06 -12.52 3.89
CA GLY A 289 -17.30 -12.42 4.66
C GLY A 289 -18.49 -13.05 3.96
N TYR A 290 -18.69 -12.76 2.67
CA TYR A 290 -19.83 -13.29 1.91
C TYR A 290 -19.71 -14.78 1.62
N ILE A 291 -18.51 -15.33 1.42
CA ILE A 291 -18.30 -16.79 1.32
C ILE A 291 -18.82 -17.47 2.60
N GLN A 292 -18.51 -16.92 3.78
CA GLN A 292 -18.96 -17.47 5.06
C GLN A 292 -20.46 -17.28 5.31
N ILE A 293 -21.04 -16.14 4.92
CA ILE A 293 -22.48 -15.89 5.09
C ILE A 293 -23.31 -16.81 4.18
N TYR A 294 -22.89 -16.96 2.93
CA TYR A 294 -23.67 -17.69 1.94
C TYR A 294 -23.44 -19.20 1.94
N CYS A 295 -22.45 -19.73 2.67
CA CYS A 295 -22.20 -21.17 2.70
C CYS A 295 -23.35 -22.00 3.27
N SER A 296 -24.23 -21.38 4.06
CA SER A 296 -25.41 -22.03 4.65
C SER A 296 -26.73 -21.59 4.01
N SER A 297 -26.69 -20.77 2.96
CA SER A 297 -27.88 -20.27 2.25
C SER A 297 -28.19 -21.10 1.00
N SER A 298 -29.46 -21.20 0.61
CA SER A 298 -29.82 -21.75 -0.70
C SER A 298 -29.34 -20.84 -1.83
N GLU A 299 -29.04 -21.42 -3.00
CA GLU A 299 -28.55 -20.65 -4.15
C GLU A 299 -29.59 -19.61 -4.62
N GLU A 300 -30.88 -19.93 -4.54
CA GLU A 300 -31.97 -19.00 -4.84
C GLU A 300 -32.00 -17.81 -3.89
N SER A 301 -31.92 -18.06 -2.56
CA SER A 301 -31.91 -16.98 -1.56
C SER A 301 -30.68 -16.09 -1.72
N LYS A 302 -29.51 -16.70 -1.94
CA LYS A 302 -28.25 -16.00 -2.20
C LYS A 302 -28.36 -15.11 -3.43
N ASN A 303 -28.86 -15.63 -4.55
CA ASN A 303 -28.98 -14.86 -5.79
C ASN A 303 -29.98 -13.71 -5.65
N LYS A 304 -31.12 -13.94 -5.02
CA LYS A 304 -32.13 -12.89 -4.76
C LYS A 304 -31.56 -11.75 -3.91
N LEU A 305 -30.99 -12.07 -2.75
CA LEU A 305 -30.40 -11.07 -1.84
C LEU A 305 -29.27 -10.30 -2.50
N MET A 306 -28.46 -10.98 -3.31
CA MET A 306 -27.34 -10.35 -4.03
C MET A 306 -27.83 -9.39 -5.12
N GLN A 307 -28.84 -9.78 -5.91
CA GLN A 307 -29.41 -8.91 -6.94
C GLN A 307 -30.09 -7.68 -6.36
N GLU A 308 -30.86 -7.84 -5.28
CA GLU A 308 -31.50 -6.72 -4.57
C GLU A 308 -30.45 -5.71 -4.07
N ARG A 309 -29.37 -6.20 -3.45
CA ARG A 309 -28.30 -5.35 -2.94
C ARG A 309 -27.45 -4.71 -4.04
N ILE A 310 -27.16 -5.43 -5.12
CA ILE A 310 -26.48 -4.87 -6.29
C ILE A 310 -27.30 -3.72 -6.84
N SER A 311 -28.60 -3.92 -7.08
CA SER A 311 -29.47 -2.89 -7.66
C SER A 311 -29.47 -1.62 -6.81
N LYS A 312 -29.59 -1.77 -5.49
CA LYS A 312 -29.52 -0.64 -4.54
C LYS A 312 -28.18 0.09 -4.59
N LEU A 313 -27.06 -0.63 -4.61
CA LEU A 313 -25.72 -0.03 -4.70
C LEU A 313 -25.51 0.71 -6.03
N GLU A 314 -26.02 0.17 -7.14
CA GLU A 314 -25.94 0.83 -8.44
C GLU A 314 -26.75 2.13 -8.46
N GLU A 315 -27.96 2.14 -7.87
CA GLU A 315 -28.74 3.36 -7.69
C GLU A 315 -27.99 4.40 -6.84
N GLU A 316 -27.45 4.00 -5.69
CA GLU A 316 -26.74 4.90 -4.78
C GLU A 316 -25.45 5.47 -5.38
N LEU A 317 -24.71 4.67 -6.15
CA LEU A 317 -23.44 5.09 -6.74
C LEU A 317 -23.62 5.93 -7.99
N TYR A 318 -24.56 5.59 -8.87
CA TYR A 318 -24.68 6.21 -10.19
C TYR A 318 -25.78 7.27 -10.27
N ASN A 319 -26.87 7.17 -9.50
CA ASN A 319 -27.98 8.13 -9.58
C ASN A 319 -27.86 9.31 -8.60
N ASN A 320 -27.00 9.21 -7.57
CA ASN A 320 -26.74 10.29 -6.60
C ASN A 320 -25.43 11.05 -6.85
N SER A 321 -24.89 11.03 -8.08
CA SER A 321 -23.75 11.90 -8.42
C SER A 321 -24.26 13.33 -8.67
N PRO A 322 -23.80 14.36 -7.91
CA PRO A 322 -24.23 15.73 -8.16
C PRO A 322 -23.82 16.12 -9.59
N LYS A 323 -24.80 16.61 -10.36
CA LYS A 323 -24.61 17.17 -11.70
C LYS A 323 -23.73 18.41 -11.67
#